data_AF-A0A1F2QSW3-F1
#
_entry.id   AF-A0A1F2QSW3-F1
#
_cell.length_a   1.000
_cell.length_b   1.000
_cell.length_c   1.000
_cell.angle_alpha   90.00
_cell.angle_beta   90.00
_cell.angle_gamma   90.00
#
_symmetry.space_group_name_H-M   'P 1'
#
loop_
_entity.id
_entity.type
_entity.pdbx_description
1 polymer ?
#
loop_
_entity_poly.entity_id
_entity_poly.type
_entity_poly.pdbx_seq_one_letter_code
_entity_poly.pdbx_strand_id
1 'polypeptide(L)'
;MVGVALLALIATFPRGTDFWPAIQGLVTTRGDTVLVAEDASGVSVLHDRRGLATLYIQGQPQGLVPPWRIHVLLGVAGPLLHPAPRDILIVGVGSGGTPYFAGLVPGAERVRAVEIVGSALAVLRAHTETTGGDGLGALFRDPRYRLVVDDARRDLAVGGRLFDVIEADAVPPWSSRSGMLYSQEFFRQVLAHLHPGGLMVQWRATARVEATFRSVFPHGVRAGPILIGSDRPVPFAPERTLERLGDPALVDALARTRVSRDVVAATLAPPAWSRWDHATLPDPADLNTDLFPRDEYYLNQPQRP
;
A
#
# COMPACT_ATOMS: atom_id res chain seq x y z
N MET A 1 28.97 -33.35 27.09
CA MET A 1 27.66 -32.98 27.69
C MET A 1 27.03 -31.79 26.97
N VAL A 2 27.64 -30.60 26.99
CA VAL A 2 27.07 -29.39 26.36
C VAL A 2 26.83 -29.52 24.85
N GLY A 3 27.77 -30.08 24.09
CA GLY A 3 27.60 -30.25 22.64
C GLY A 3 26.49 -31.22 22.24
N VAL A 4 26.27 -32.30 23.00
CA VAL A 4 25.18 -33.26 22.76
C VAL A 4 23.82 -32.63 23.07
N ALA A 5 23.75 -31.84 24.15
CA ALA A 5 22.54 -31.10 24.50
C ALA A 5 22.19 -30.03 23.44
N LEU A 6 23.18 -29.31 22.89
CA LEU A 6 22.99 -28.35 21.80
C LEU A 6 22.52 -29.03 20.51
N LEU A 7 23.11 -30.16 20.13
CA LEU A 7 22.68 -30.91 18.94
C LEU A 7 21.25 -31.44 19.11
N ALA A 8 20.90 -31.95 20.30
CA ALA A 8 19.53 -32.36 20.60
C ALA A 8 18.56 -31.19 20.52
N LEU A 9 18.93 -30.03 21.06
CA LEU A 9 18.12 -28.80 20.98
C LEU A 9 17.91 -28.36 19.52
N ILE A 10 18.97 -28.34 18.70
CA ILE A 10 18.87 -27.98 17.28
C ILE A 10 17.99 -28.98 16.52
N ALA A 11 18.12 -30.28 16.81
CA ALA A 11 17.35 -31.32 16.16
C ALA A 11 15.86 -31.31 16.54
N THR A 12 15.52 -30.86 17.75
CA THR A 12 14.14 -30.77 18.23
C THR A 12 13.53 -29.38 18.09
N PHE A 13 14.34 -28.37 17.73
CA PHE A 13 13.85 -27.01 17.52
C PHE A 13 12.85 -26.99 16.34
N PRO A 14 11.69 -26.33 16.48
CA PRO A 14 10.73 -26.28 15.40
C PRO A 14 11.33 -25.64 14.15
N ARG A 15 10.98 -26.17 12.98
CA ARG A 15 11.42 -25.57 11.71
C ARG A 15 10.78 -24.20 11.55
N GLY A 16 11.39 -23.30 10.76
CA GLY A 16 10.85 -21.96 10.52
C GLY A 16 9.39 -21.95 10.05
N THR A 17 8.97 -22.97 9.29
CA THR A 17 7.59 -23.16 8.82
C THR A 17 6.58 -23.46 9.92
N ASP A 18 7.04 -23.97 11.07
CA ASP A 18 6.20 -24.28 12.23
C ASP A 18 6.38 -23.21 13.33
N PHE A 19 7.61 -22.74 13.50
CA PHE A 19 8.01 -21.76 14.52
C PHE A 19 7.41 -20.38 14.28
N TRP A 20 7.62 -19.82 13.08
CA TRP A 20 7.24 -18.44 12.80
C TRP A 20 5.72 -18.23 12.83
N PRO A 21 4.88 -19.11 12.25
CA PRO A 21 3.44 -18.99 12.39
C PRO A 21 2.97 -19.09 13.84
N ALA A 22 3.55 -20.01 14.62
CA ALA A 22 3.19 -20.19 16.03
C ALA A 22 3.50 -18.94 16.88
N ILE A 23 4.66 -18.31 16.69
CA ILE A 23 5.01 -17.06 17.40
C ILE A 23 4.09 -15.91 16.99
N GLN A 24 3.59 -15.91 15.76
CA GLN A 24 2.61 -14.93 15.29
C GLN A 24 1.17 -15.24 15.74
N GLY A 25 0.98 -16.27 16.59
CA GLY A 25 -0.33 -16.66 17.12
C GLY A 25 -1.23 -17.33 16.08
N LEU A 26 -0.67 -17.80 14.97
CA LEU A 26 -1.44 -18.45 13.91
C LEU A 26 -1.76 -19.90 14.30
N VAL A 27 -3.06 -20.19 14.39
CA VAL A 27 -3.55 -21.56 14.53
C VAL A 27 -3.72 -22.13 13.13
N THR A 28 -2.79 -23.00 12.74
CA THR A 28 -2.84 -23.70 11.45
C THR A 28 -3.77 -24.89 11.54
N THR A 29 -4.73 -25.00 10.62
CA THR A 29 -5.63 -26.14 10.51
C THR A 29 -5.25 -27.04 9.33
N ARG A 30 -5.67 -28.30 9.35
CA ARG A 30 -5.40 -29.24 8.25
C ARG A 30 -6.02 -28.71 6.95
N GLY A 31 -5.18 -28.48 5.95
CA GLY A 31 -5.58 -27.94 4.64
C GLY A 31 -5.24 -26.46 4.43
N ASP A 32 -4.71 -25.78 5.45
CA ASP A 32 -4.12 -24.46 5.27
C ASP A 32 -2.76 -24.56 4.56
N THR A 33 -2.43 -23.55 3.75
CA THR A 33 -1.08 -23.38 3.20
C THR A 33 -0.40 -22.24 3.95
N VAL A 34 0.80 -22.50 4.46
CA VAL A 34 1.60 -21.49 5.15
C VAL A 34 2.96 -21.38 4.46
N LEU A 35 3.26 -20.18 3.97
CA LEU A 35 4.53 -19.85 3.35
C LEU A 35 5.28 -18.90 4.27
N VAL A 36 6.58 -19.13 4.43
CA VAL A 36 7.43 -18.32 5.30
C VAL A 36 8.69 -17.96 4.53
N ALA A 37 9.09 -16.70 4.61
CA ALA A 37 10.39 -16.24 4.14
C ALA A 37 11.01 -15.32 5.17
N GLU A 38 12.34 -15.37 5.25
CA GLU A 38 13.16 -14.56 6.13
C GLU A 38 14.40 -14.14 5.36
N ASP A 39 14.72 -12.86 5.45
CA ASP A 39 15.96 -12.29 4.94
C ASP A 39 16.40 -11.09 5.82
N ALA A 40 17.41 -10.34 5.37
CA ALA A 40 17.92 -9.18 6.10
C ALA A 40 16.90 -8.05 6.30
N SER A 41 15.79 -8.04 5.56
CA SER A 41 14.72 -7.05 5.67
C SER A 41 13.62 -7.46 6.68
N GLY A 42 13.50 -8.75 7.01
CA GLY A 42 12.59 -9.24 8.05
C GLY A 42 11.95 -10.59 7.76
N VAL A 43 10.97 -10.95 8.60
CA VAL A 43 10.21 -12.20 8.51
C VAL A 43 8.80 -11.91 7.98
N SER A 44 8.41 -12.65 6.95
CA SER A 44 7.08 -12.61 6.36
C SER A 44 6.43 -13.98 6.38
N VAL A 45 5.15 -14.02 6.72
CA VAL A 45 4.33 -15.24 6.70
C VAL A 45 3.10 -14.97 5.85
N LEU A 46 2.81 -15.84 4.89
CA LEU A 46 1.56 -15.86 4.17
C LEU A 46 0.75 -17.08 4.59
N HIS A 47 -0.40 -16.87 5.20
CA HIS A 47 -1.30 -17.93 5.63
C HIS A 47 -2.55 -17.95 4.75
N ASP A 48 -2.62 -18.93 3.85
CA ASP A 48 -3.78 -19.19 3.02
C ASP A 48 -4.70 -20.22 3.67
N ARG A 49 -5.90 -19.73 4.00
CA ARG A 49 -7.02 -20.55 4.48
C ARG A 49 -8.09 -20.62 3.39
N ARG A 50 -7.98 -21.65 2.54
CA ARG A 50 -8.96 -22.01 1.49
C ARG A 50 -9.17 -20.90 0.44
N GLY A 51 -8.08 -20.37 -0.12
CA GLY A 51 -8.11 -19.31 -1.12
C GLY A 51 -8.27 -17.91 -0.53
N LEU A 52 -7.97 -17.76 0.75
CA LEU A 52 -7.91 -16.47 1.43
C LEU A 52 -6.56 -16.38 2.15
N ALA A 53 -5.59 -15.80 1.45
CA ALA A 53 -4.25 -15.63 1.96
C ALA A 53 -4.13 -14.32 2.73
N THR A 54 -3.63 -14.39 3.97
CA THR A 54 -3.30 -13.23 4.79
C THR A 54 -1.79 -13.07 4.86
N LEU A 55 -1.30 -11.90 4.47
CA LEU A 55 0.10 -11.53 4.58
C LEU A 55 0.36 -10.93 5.95
N TYR A 56 1.30 -11.52 6.68
CA TYR A 56 1.84 -11.03 7.92
C TYR A 56 3.28 -10.59 7.72
N ILE A 57 3.59 -9.38 8.17
CA ILE A 57 4.95 -8.85 8.24
C ILE A 57 5.21 -8.51 9.70
N GLN A 58 6.27 -9.09 10.28
CA GLN A 58 6.61 -8.90 11.70
C GLN A 58 5.44 -9.19 12.65
N GLY A 59 4.63 -10.21 12.34
CA GLY A 59 3.46 -10.61 13.13
C GLY A 59 2.25 -9.69 13.05
N GLN A 60 2.25 -8.67 12.17
CA GLN A 60 1.10 -7.81 11.93
C GLN A 60 0.46 -8.13 10.56
N PRO A 61 -0.87 -8.30 10.47
CA PRO A 61 -1.53 -8.49 9.18
C PRO A 61 -1.45 -7.21 8.35
N GLN A 62 -0.92 -7.31 7.14
CA GLN A 62 -0.73 -6.18 6.21
C GLN A 62 -1.71 -6.21 5.03
N GLY A 63 -2.29 -7.36 4.71
CA GLY A 63 -3.23 -7.44 3.61
C GLY A 63 -3.71 -8.84 3.30
N LEU A 64 -4.61 -8.92 2.32
CA LEU A 64 -5.20 -10.17 1.84
C LEU A 64 -4.91 -10.41 0.36
N VAL A 65 -4.98 -11.66 -0.05
CA VAL A 65 -5.16 -12.09 -1.44
C VAL A 65 -6.43 -12.95 -1.46
N PRO A 66 -7.51 -12.55 -2.16
CA PRO A 66 -7.72 -11.26 -2.85
C PRO A 66 -7.73 -10.04 -1.90
N PRO A 67 -7.44 -8.81 -2.40
CA PRO A 67 -7.16 -7.65 -1.56
C PRO A 67 -8.35 -7.07 -0.80
N TRP A 68 -8.05 -6.36 0.28
CA TRP A 68 -9.01 -5.50 0.97
C TRP A 68 -9.53 -4.40 0.05
N ARG A 69 -10.74 -3.92 0.36
CA ARG A 69 -11.36 -2.79 -0.34
C ARG A 69 -10.45 -1.58 -0.42
N ILE A 70 -9.74 -1.26 0.66
CA ILE A 70 -8.88 -0.06 0.71
C ILE A 70 -7.73 -0.13 -0.30
N HIS A 71 -7.07 -1.29 -0.46
CA HIS A 71 -5.98 -1.46 -1.43
C HIS A 71 -6.47 -1.35 -2.89
N VAL A 72 -7.70 -1.82 -3.17
CA VAL A 72 -8.32 -1.60 -4.49
C VAL A 72 -8.55 -0.10 -4.71
N LEU A 73 -9.16 0.58 -3.73
CA LEU A 73 -9.48 2.00 -3.83
C LEU A 73 -8.23 2.87 -4.00
N LEU A 74 -7.17 2.63 -3.22
CA LEU A 74 -5.91 3.36 -3.30
C LEU A 74 -5.22 3.13 -4.65
N GLY A 75 -5.21 1.88 -5.14
CA GLY A 75 -4.60 1.55 -6.43
C GLY A 75 -5.28 2.26 -7.60
N VAL A 76 -6.61 2.38 -7.59
CA VAL A 76 -7.35 2.99 -8.72
C VAL A 76 -7.59 4.50 -8.58
N ALA A 77 -7.54 5.08 -7.38
CA ALA A 77 -7.94 6.47 -7.13
C ALA A 77 -7.15 7.49 -7.96
N GLY A 78 -5.82 7.47 -7.85
CA GLY A 78 -4.95 8.39 -8.60
C GLY A 78 -5.05 8.15 -10.11
N PRO A 79 -4.84 6.91 -10.61
CA PRO A 79 -4.83 6.66 -12.03
C PRO A 79 -6.18 6.92 -12.72
N LEU A 80 -7.32 6.65 -12.07
CA LEU A 80 -8.63 6.95 -12.68
C LEU A 80 -8.83 8.45 -12.87
N LEU A 81 -8.38 9.26 -11.91
CA LEU A 81 -8.56 10.72 -11.89
C LEU A 81 -7.51 11.46 -12.74
N HIS A 82 -6.27 10.99 -12.78
CA HIS A 82 -5.22 11.64 -13.54
C HIS A 82 -5.50 11.55 -15.05
N PRO A 83 -5.35 12.64 -15.84
CA PRO A 83 -5.71 12.62 -17.25
C PRO A 83 -4.87 11.65 -18.10
N ALA A 84 -3.63 11.36 -17.73
CA ALA A 84 -2.77 10.41 -18.46
C ALA A 84 -1.80 9.72 -17.48
N PRO A 85 -2.23 8.68 -16.72
CA PRO A 85 -1.44 8.10 -15.63
C PRO A 85 -0.37 7.13 -16.14
N ARG A 86 0.62 7.58 -16.92
CA ARG A 86 1.58 6.69 -17.59
C ARG A 86 2.59 6.11 -16.62
N ASP A 87 3.15 6.96 -15.75
CA ASP A 87 4.18 6.61 -14.77
C ASP A 87 3.62 6.64 -13.36
N ILE A 88 3.54 5.46 -12.74
CA ILE A 88 2.99 5.28 -11.40
C ILE A 88 4.08 4.75 -10.47
N LEU A 89 4.23 5.38 -9.31
CA LEU A 89 5.00 4.86 -8.18
C LEU A 89 4.05 4.41 -7.08
N ILE A 90 4.29 3.22 -6.54
CA ILE A 90 3.60 2.66 -5.38
C ILE A 90 4.63 2.49 -4.26
N VAL A 91 4.38 3.09 -3.11
CA VAL A 91 5.20 2.98 -1.90
C VAL A 91 4.60 1.90 -1.00
N GLY A 92 5.27 0.75 -0.95
CA GLY A 92 4.78 -0.48 -0.33
C GLY A 92 4.07 -1.38 -1.35
N VAL A 93 4.39 -2.67 -1.37
CA VAL A 93 3.65 -3.64 -2.20
C VAL A 93 2.54 -4.29 -1.38
N GLY A 94 2.77 -4.53 -0.09
CA GLY A 94 1.83 -5.23 0.78
C GLY A 94 1.47 -6.58 0.17
N SER A 95 0.19 -6.93 0.12
CA SER A 95 -0.28 -8.17 -0.54
C SER A 95 -0.41 -8.08 -2.06
N GLY A 96 0.07 -7.00 -2.70
CA GLY A 96 0.11 -6.80 -4.15
C GLY A 96 -1.17 -6.21 -4.77
N GLY A 97 -2.22 -5.97 -3.98
CA GLY A 97 -3.49 -5.43 -4.47
C GLY A 97 -3.37 -4.03 -5.07
N THR A 98 -2.79 -3.09 -4.32
CA THR A 98 -2.63 -1.69 -4.73
C THR A 98 -1.87 -1.54 -6.06
N PRO A 99 -0.65 -2.09 -6.22
CA PRO A 99 0.06 -1.98 -7.49
C PRO A 99 -0.65 -2.70 -8.64
N TYR A 100 -1.25 -3.88 -8.40
CA TYR A 100 -1.99 -4.60 -9.43
C TYR A 100 -3.15 -3.77 -9.99
N PHE A 101 -3.98 -3.19 -9.12
CA PHE A 101 -5.11 -2.37 -9.56
C PHE A 101 -4.68 -1.06 -10.22
N ALA A 102 -3.57 -0.46 -9.79
CA ALA A 102 -3.04 0.75 -10.41
C ALA A 102 -2.66 0.54 -11.89
N GLY A 103 -2.01 -0.59 -12.21
CA GLY A 103 -1.60 -0.91 -13.57
C GLY A 103 -2.71 -1.42 -14.50
N LEU A 104 -3.90 -1.71 -13.95
CA LEU A 104 -5.08 -2.06 -14.75
C LEU A 104 -5.82 -0.83 -15.29
N VAL A 105 -5.55 0.36 -14.74
CA VAL A 105 -6.25 1.56 -15.20
C VAL A 105 -5.80 1.95 -16.62
N PRO A 106 -6.74 2.24 -17.54
CA PRO A 106 -6.39 2.62 -18.91
C PRO A 106 -5.42 3.81 -18.97
N GLY A 107 -4.30 3.59 -19.66
CA GLY A 107 -3.21 4.57 -19.80
C GLY A 107 -2.02 4.33 -18.86
N ALA A 108 -2.12 3.38 -17.91
CA ALA A 108 -0.98 2.95 -17.10
C ALA A 108 0.04 2.17 -17.94
N GLU A 109 1.22 2.75 -18.12
CA GLU A 109 2.31 2.17 -18.93
C GLU A 109 3.38 1.52 -18.06
N ARG A 110 3.71 2.15 -16.93
CA ARG A 110 4.82 1.75 -16.04
C ARG A 110 4.40 1.91 -14.59
N VAL A 111 4.42 0.81 -13.85
CA VAL A 111 4.14 0.77 -12.41
C VAL A 111 5.40 0.32 -11.70
N ARG A 112 6.05 1.24 -10.97
CA ARG A 112 7.14 0.90 -10.05
C ARG A 112 6.52 0.71 -8.67
N ALA A 113 6.76 -0.43 -8.04
CA ALA A 113 6.33 -0.65 -6.67
C ALA A 113 7.55 -0.99 -5.81
N VAL A 114 7.76 -0.22 -4.75
CA VAL A 114 8.94 -0.31 -3.90
C VAL A 114 8.53 -0.90 -2.55
N GLU A 115 9.05 -2.08 -2.24
CA GLU A 115 8.79 -2.82 -1.01
C GLU A 115 10.06 -2.87 -0.16
N ILE A 116 9.95 -2.49 1.11
CA ILE A 116 11.11 -2.48 2.00
C ILE A 116 11.39 -3.88 2.57
N VAL A 117 10.36 -4.73 2.68
CA VAL A 117 10.45 -6.10 3.21
C VAL A 117 10.51 -7.10 2.05
N GLY A 118 11.72 -7.41 1.58
CA GLY A 118 11.98 -8.36 0.50
C GLY A 118 11.38 -9.75 0.73
N SER A 119 11.35 -10.22 1.98
CA SER A 119 10.73 -11.50 2.33
C SER A 119 9.22 -11.55 2.04
N ALA A 120 8.54 -10.40 2.01
CA ALA A 120 7.13 -10.31 1.62
C ALA A 120 6.95 -10.66 0.12
N LEU A 121 7.82 -10.14 -0.74
CA LEU A 121 7.80 -10.49 -2.17
C LEU A 121 8.11 -11.98 -2.40
N ALA A 122 8.97 -12.57 -1.57
CA ALA A 122 9.30 -13.99 -1.66
C ALA A 122 8.09 -14.88 -1.35
N VAL A 123 7.36 -14.63 -0.25
CA VAL A 123 6.17 -15.43 0.08
C VAL A 123 5.04 -15.22 -0.93
N LEU A 124 4.88 -14.00 -1.47
CA LEU A 124 3.89 -13.72 -2.51
C LEU A 124 4.22 -14.43 -3.82
N ARG A 125 5.49 -14.45 -4.23
CA ARG A 125 5.93 -15.19 -5.43
C ARG A 125 5.67 -16.69 -5.27
N ALA A 126 6.09 -17.27 -4.15
CA ALA A 126 5.86 -18.68 -3.84
C ALA A 126 4.36 -19.02 -3.83
N HIS A 127 3.50 -18.10 -3.36
CA HIS A 127 2.04 -18.29 -3.42
C HIS A 127 1.50 -18.37 -4.85
N THR A 128 2.01 -17.54 -5.77
CA THR A 128 1.55 -17.58 -7.17
C THR A 128 1.95 -18.88 -7.88
N GLU A 129 3.06 -19.48 -7.48
CA GLU A 129 3.53 -20.77 -8.00
C GLU A 129 2.63 -21.94 -7.56
N THR A 130 1.97 -21.82 -6.39
CA THR A 130 1.08 -22.86 -5.87
C THR A 130 -0.39 -22.70 -6.31
N THR A 131 -0.85 -21.48 -6.58
CA THR A 131 -2.26 -21.20 -6.91
C THR A 131 -2.57 -21.02 -8.40
N GLY A 132 -1.57 -20.83 -9.26
CA GLY A 132 -1.75 -20.90 -10.71
C GLY A 132 -2.10 -19.58 -11.43
N GLY A 133 -1.83 -18.42 -10.81
CA GLY A 133 -1.77 -17.13 -11.54
C GLY A 133 -3.07 -16.31 -11.52
N ASP A 134 -3.47 -15.89 -10.32
CA ASP A 134 -4.47 -14.84 -10.06
C ASP A 134 -3.93 -13.42 -10.40
N GLY A 135 -4.63 -12.38 -9.93
CA GLY A 135 -4.17 -10.98 -10.11
C GLY A 135 -2.77 -10.71 -9.55
N LEU A 136 -2.39 -11.39 -8.45
CA LEU A 136 -1.03 -11.34 -7.93
C LEU A 136 -0.03 -12.01 -8.87
N GLY A 137 -0.39 -13.13 -9.51
CA GLY A 137 0.42 -13.75 -10.55
C GLY A 137 0.63 -12.88 -11.80
N ALA A 138 -0.32 -12.00 -12.14
CA ALA A 138 -0.15 -11.01 -13.20
C ALA A 138 0.84 -9.91 -12.80
N LEU A 139 0.80 -9.45 -11.55
CA LEU A 139 1.73 -8.45 -11.00
C LEU A 139 3.21 -8.84 -11.17
N PHE A 140 3.54 -10.14 -11.05
CA PHE A 140 4.91 -10.62 -11.21
C PHE A 140 5.35 -10.90 -12.66
N ARG A 141 4.41 -11.06 -13.60
CA ARG A 141 4.69 -11.49 -14.98
C ARG A 141 4.56 -10.37 -16.00
N ASP A 142 3.65 -9.42 -15.77
CA ASP A 142 3.41 -8.34 -16.70
C ASP A 142 4.58 -7.33 -16.64
N PRO A 143 5.26 -7.07 -17.78
CA PRO A 143 6.47 -6.24 -17.82
C PRO A 143 6.22 -4.76 -17.47
N ARG A 144 4.96 -4.32 -17.38
CA ARG A 144 4.62 -2.97 -16.90
C ARG A 144 4.93 -2.79 -15.41
N TYR A 145 4.92 -3.88 -14.64
CA TYR A 145 5.21 -3.84 -13.21
C TYR A 145 6.69 -4.10 -12.94
N ARG A 146 7.30 -3.17 -12.20
CA ARG A 146 8.66 -3.30 -11.69
C ARG A 146 8.62 -3.26 -10.17
N LEU A 147 8.65 -4.44 -9.57
CA LEU A 147 8.77 -4.61 -8.13
C LEU A 147 10.25 -4.47 -7.73
N VAL A 148 10.52 -3.67 -6.71
CA VAL A 148 11.88 -3.37 -6.24
C VAL A 148 11.94 -3.53 -4.73
N VAL A 149 12.98 -4.20 -4.24
CA VAL A 149 13.30 -4.24 -2.81
C VAL A 149 14.19 -3.04 -2.48
N ASP A 150 13.63 -2.00 -1.87
CA ASP A 150 14.34 -0.80 -1.43
C ASP A 150 13.50 0.00 -0.42
N ASP A 151 14.08 1.03 0.19
CA ASP A 151 13.33 2.09 0.87
C ASP A 151 12.82 3.08 -0.19
N ALA A 152 11.50 3.27 -0.28
CA ALA A 152 10.89 4.19 -1.25
C ALA A 152 11.33 5.65 -1.07
N ARG A 153 11.62 6.10 0.15
CA ARG A 153 12.16 7.45 0.38
C ARG A 153 13.57 7.56 -0.18
N ARG A 154 14.40 6.53 -0.03
CA ARG A 154 15.72 6.47 -0.65
C ARG A 154 15.60 6.40 -2.18
N ASP A 155 14.68 5.57 -2.69
CA ASP A 155 14.45 5.39 -4.13
C ASP A 155 14.05 6.71 -4.80
N LEU A 156 13.15 7.48 -4.16
CA LEU A 156 12.80 8.83 -4.60
C LEU A 156 14.02 9.76 -4.56
N ALA A 157 14.77 9.79 -3.45
CA ALA A 157 15.91 10.70 -3.29
C ALA A 157 17.04 10.46 -4.32
N VAL A 158 17.25 9.22 -4.76
CA VAL A 158 18.31 8.85 -5.71
C VAL A 158 17.80 8.80 -7.16
N GLY A 159 16.52 8.51 -7.37
CA GLY A 159 15.97 8.16 -8.67
C GLY A 159 15.82 9.32 -9.66
N GLY A 160 15.73 10.57 -9.18
CA GLY A 160 15.59 11.79 -10.00
C GLY A 160 14.41 11.78 -10.98
N ARG A 161 13.50 10.80 -10.86
CA ARG A 161 12.43 10.51 -11.80
C ARG A 161 11.14 11.15 -11.32
N LEU A 162 10.39 11.71 -12.26
CA LEU A 162 9.04 12.23 -12.00
C LEU A 162 7.99 11.17 -12.33
N PHE A 163 6.86 11.25 -11.64
CA PHE A 163 5.72 10.35 -11.80
C PHE A 163 4.43 11.13 -12.02
N ASP A 164 3.51 10.54 -12.78
CA ASP A 164 2.15 11.07 -12.95
C ASP A 164 1.31 10.82 -11.70
N VAL A 165 1.52 9.67 -11.07
CA VAL A 165 0.86 9.27 -9.82
C VAL A 165 1.88 8.67 -8.87
N ILE A 166 1.87 9.13 -7.63
CA ILE A 166 2.55 8.47 -6.50
C ILE A 166 1.46 8.04 -5.53
N GLU A 167 1.48 6.80 -5.10
CA GLU A 167 0.59 6.26 -4.08
C GLU A 167 1.44 5.75 -2.91
N ALA A 168 0.97 5.98 -1.68
CA ALA A 168 1.61 5.44 -0.49
C ALA A 168 0.61 4.85 0.52
N ASP A 169 0.75 3.55 0.73
CA ASP A 169 0.03 2.76 1.73
C ASP A 169 0.87 1.54 2.16
N ALA A 170 2.00 1.83 2.78
CA ALA A 170 2.96 0.78 3.15
C ALA A 170 2.68 0.16 4.51
N VAL A 171 2.47 0.98 5.55
CA VAL A 171 2.35 0.53 6.95
C VAL A 171 1.50 1.49 7.77
N PRO A 172 0.75 1.03 8.79
CA PRO A 172 0.02 1.93 9.68
C PRO A 172 0.92 2.97 10.34
N PRO A 173 0.47 4.24 10.49
CA PRO A 173 1.33 5.33 10.99
C PRO A 173 1.71 5.19 12.48
N TRP A 174 1.08 4.26 13.22
CA TRP A 174 1.42 3.90 14.59
C TRP A 174 2.37 2.70 14.69
N SER A 175 2.86 2.20 13.56
CA SER A 175 3.87 1.13 13.53
C SER A 175 5.28 1.72 13.67
N SER A 176 6.19 0.99 14.30
CA SER A 176 7.56 1.46 14.46
C SER A 176 8.21 1.79 13.10
N ARG A 177 8.84 2.96 13.02
CA ARG A 177 9.50 3.58 11.86
C ARG A 177 8.57 3.94 10.69
N SER A 178 7.25 3.84 10.86
CA SER A 178 6.27 4.19 9.82
C SER A 178 6.07 5.69 9.67
N GLY A 179 6.30 6.48 10.72
CA GLY A 179 5.95 7.90 10.75
C GLY A 179 6.68 8.74 9.70
N MET A 180 7.83 8.25 9.23
CA MET A 180 8.56 8.83 8.10
C MET A 180 7.77 8.76 6.78
N LEU A 181 6.75 7.93 6.62
CA LEU A 181 5.89 7.94 5.42
C LEU A 181 4.67 8.86 5.56
N TYR A 182 4.56 9.57 6.68
CA TYR A 182 3.42 10.44 7.00
C TYR A 182 3.84 11.85 7.43
N SER A 183 5.11 12.21 7.24
CA SER A 183 5.69 13.49 7.62
C SER A 183 5.57 14.55 6.53
N GLN A 184 5.70 15.82 6.93
CA GLN A 184 5.80 16.91 5.97
C GLN A 184 6.98 16.74 5.02
N GLU A 185 8.13 16.29 5.51
CA GLU A 185 9.35 16.10 4.72
C GLU A 185 9.14 15.05 3.63
N PHE A 186 8.48 13.93 3.96
CA PHE A 186 8.11 12.93 2.97
C PHE A 186 7.13 13.48 1.94
N PHE A 187 6.06 14.16 2.37
CA PHE A 187 5.11 14.73 1.42
C PHE A 187 5.75 15.79 0.52
N ARG A 188 6.70 16.60 1.02
CA ARG A 188 7.45 17.55 0.19
C ARG A 188 8.35 16.83 -0.80
N GLN A 189 8.98 15.75 -0.37
CA GLN A 189 9.78 14.90 -1.25
C GLN A 189 8.92 14.31 -2.36
N VAL A 190 7.74 13.77 -2.05
CA VAL A 190 6.78 13.27 -3.03
C VAL A 190 6.35 14.36 -4.01
N LEU A 191 5.96 15.54 -3.50
CA LEU A 191 5.53 16.67 -4.33
C LEU A 191 6.63 17.08 -5.34
N ALA A 192 7.90 17.07 -4.92
CA ALA A 192 9.04 17.35 -5.80
C ALA A 192 9.28 16.29 -6.88
N HIS A 193 8.70 15.09 -6.75
CA HIS A 193 8.83 13.97 -7.70
C HIS A 193 7.54 13.72 -8.49
N LEU A 194 6.57 14.63 -8.44
CA LEU A 194 5.41 14.60 -9.32
C LEU A 194 5.69 15.42 -10.59
N HIS A 195 5.18 14.95 -11.73
CA HIS A 195 5.01 15.82 -12.88
C HIS A 195 4.05 16.97 -12.54
N PRO A 196 4.11 18.12 -13.23
CA PRO A 196 3.12 19.18 -13.02
C PRO A 196 1.70 18.67 -13.26
N GLY A 197 0.82 18.79 -12.25
CA GLY A 197 -0.52 18.21 -12.23
C GLY A 197 -0.59 16.72 -11.85
N GLY A 198 0.55 16.12 -11.50
CA GLY A 198 0.62 14.77 -10.97
C GLY A 198 -0.09 14.65 -9.62
N LEU A 199 -0.50 13.44 -9.27
CA LEU A 199 -1.32 13.18 -8.07
C LEU A 199 -0.56 12.34 -7.05
N MET A 200 -0.54 12.80 -5.80
CA MET A 200 -0.25 11.94 -4.66
C MET A 200 -1.56 11.34 -4.13
N VAL A 201 -1.56 10.04 -3.85
CA VAL A 201 -2.64 9.29 -3.21
C VAL A 201 -2.14 8.74 -1.87
N GLN A 202 -2.83 9.09 -0.78
CA GLN A 202 -2.43 8.70 0.57
C GLN A 202 -3.61 8.10 1.34
N TRP A 203 -3.37 6.98 2.04
CA TRP A 203 -4.31 6.49 3.04
C TRP A 203 -4.49 7.48 4.20
N ARG A 204 -5.73 7.90 4.44
CA ARG A 204 -6.15 8.77 5.54
C ARG A 204 -6.33 7.98 6.84
N ALA A 205 -5.23 7.56 7.43
CA ALA A 205 -5.26 6.80 8.68
C ALA A 205 -5.74 7.63 9.88
N THR A 206 -5.34 8.92 9.97
CA THR A 206 -5.68 9.80 11.10
C THR A 206 -6.00 11.23 10.64
N ALA A 207 -6.61 12.02 11.52
CA ALA A 207 -6.81 13.47 11.28
C ALA A 207 -5.48 14.23 11.16
N ARG A 208 -4.45 13.78 11.90
CA ARG A 208 -3.09 14.36 11.84
C ARG A 208 -2.40 14.07 10.51
N VAL A 209 -2.57 12.86 9.97
CA VAL A 209 -2.11 12.54 8.60
C VAL A 209 -2.77 13.49 7.59
N GLU A 210 -4.08 13.72 7.70
CA GLU A 210 -4.78 14.69 6.82
C GLU A 210 -4.25 16.12 6.98
N ALA A 211 -4.07 16.60 8.22
CA ALA A 211 -3.52 17.92 8.47
C ALA A 211 -2.09 18.05 7.90
N THR A 212 -1.25 17.03 8.09
CA THR A 212 0.13 17.03 7.59
C THR A 212 0.16 17.04 6.07
N PHE A 213 -0.69 16.24 5.42
CA PHE A 213 -0.84 16.20 3.97
C PHE A 213 -1.27 17.57 3.40
N ARG A 214 -2.29 18.18 4.02
CA ARG A 214 -2.82 19.51 3.64
C ARG A 214 -1.83 20.65 3.83
N SER A 215 -0.84 20.49 4.72
CA SER A 215 0.22 21.48 4.92
C SER A 215 1.24 21.52 3.78
N VAL A 216 1.24 20.51 2.90
CA VAL A 216 2.19 20.38 1.79
C VAL A 216 1.51 20.47 0.42
N PHE A 217 0.36 19.81 0.22
CA PHE A 217 -0.33 19.82 -1.06
C PHE A 217 -1.32 20.99 -1.17
N PRO A 218 -1.08 21.98 -2.05
CA PRO A 218 -1.91 23.19 -2.18
C PRO A 218 -3.34 22.89 -2.59
N HIS A 219 -3.54 21.85 -3.39
CA HIS A 219 -4.83 21.46 -3.90
C HIS A 219 -5.05 20.00 -3.56
N GLY A 220 -6.25 19.68 -3.07
CA GLY A 220 -6.57 18.28 -2.87
C GLY A 220 -8.01 17.97 -2.53
N VAL A 221 -8.26 16.67 -2.44
CA VAL A 221 -9.55 16.04 -2.28
C VAL A 221 -9.43 14.98 -1.21
N ARG A 222 -10.36 14.98 -0.27
CA ARG A 222 -10.61 13.84 0.61
C ARG A 222 -11.82 13.07 0.10
N ALA A 223 -11.60 11.81 -0.28
CA ALA A 223 -12.60 10.85 -0.73
C ALA A 223 -12.64 9.68 0.26
N GLY A 224 -13.49 9.80 1.30
CA GLY A 224 -13.56 8.81 2.37
C GLY A 224 -12.20 8.62 3.08
N PRO A 225 -11.59 7.41 3.05
CA PRO A 225 -10.29 7.13 3.65
C PRO A 225 -9.10 7.50 2.75
N ILE A 226 -9.30 8.23 1.65
CA ILE A 226 -8.25 8.57 0.68
C ILE A 226 -8.05 10.08 0.65
N LEU A 227 -6.79 10.51 0.66
CA LEU A 227 -6.38 11.87 0.34
C LEU A 227 -5.72 11.87 -1.03
N ILE A 228 -6.12 12.82 -1.87
CA ILE A 228 -5.51 13.06 -3.18
C ILE A 228 -5.00 14.49 -3.20
N GLY A 229 -3.74 14.70 -3.52
CA GLY A 229 -3.10 16.01 -3.49
C GLY A 229 -2.27 16.28 -4.74
N SER A 230 -2.14 17.55 -5.12
CA SER A 230 -1.37 17.97 -6.29
C SER A 230 -0.87 19.41 -6.15
N ASP A 231 0.06 19.82 -7.02
CA ASP A 231 0.49 21.21 -7.20
C ASP A 231 -0.55 22.07 -7.93
N ARG A 232 -1.55 21.43 -8.55
CA ARG A 232 -2.65 22.04 -9.31
C ARG A 232 -4.00 21.50 -8.85
N PRO A 233 -5.13 22.14 -9.17
CA PRO A 233 -6.45 21.61 -8.86
C PRO A 233 -6.61 20.16 -9.31
N VAL A 234 -6.97 19.27 -8.38
CA VAL A 234 -7.19 17.84 -8.67
C VAL A 234 -8.35 17.71 -9.67
N PRO A 235 -8.16 17.00 -10.80
CA PRO A 235 -9.19 16.86 -11.82
C PRO A 235 -10.47 16.23 -11.24
N PHE A 236 -11.60 16.86 -11.53
CA PHE A 236 -12.91 16.29 -11.22
C PHE A 236 -13.68 16.06 -12.52
N ALA A 237 -13.70 14.80 -12.96
CA ALA A 237 -14.40 14.37 -14.16
C ALA A 237 -15.11 13.04 -13.88
N PRO A 238 -16.22 13.05 -13.11
CA PRO A 238 -16.88 11.81 -12.66
C PRO A 238 -17.31 10.93 -13.85
N GLU A 239 -17.75 11.50 -14.97
CA GLU A 239 -18.11 10.76 -16.18
C GLU A 239 -16.93 9.96 -16.72
N ARG A 240 -15.76 10.61 -16.84
CA ARG A 240 -14.52 9.99 -17.30
C ARG A 240 -14.02 8.91 -16.32
N THR A 241 -14.12 9.18 -15.02
CA THR A 241 -13.77 8.22 -13.97
C THR A 241 -14.64 6.97 -14.08
N LEU A 242 -15.95 7.13 -14.26
CA LEU A 242 -16.91 6.03 -14.39
C LEU A 242 -16.73 5.25 -15.71
N GLU A 243 -16.41 5.95 -16.80
CA GLU A 243 -16.06 5.36 -18.09
C GLU A 243 -14.82 4.47 -17.97
N ARG A 244 -13.72 4.99 -17.42
CA ARG A 244 -12.48 4.23 -17.21
C ARG A 244 -12.67 3.06 -16.23
N LEU A 245 -13.48 3.24 -15.20
CA LEU A 245 -13.84 2.17 -14.26
C LEU A 245 -14.69 1.07 -14.94
N GLY A 246 -15.28 1.37 -16.11
CA GLY A 246 -15.95 0.39 -16.97
C GLY A 246 -15.02 -0.41 -17.88
N ASP A 247 -13.70 -0.17 -17.84
CA ASP A 247 -12.74 -0.93 -18.64
C ASP A 247 -12.82 -2.44 -18.34
N PRO A 248 -12.85 -3.31 -19.36
CA PRO A 248 -12.99 -4.75 -19.17
C PRO A 248 -11.96 -5.36 -18.22
N ALA A 249 -10.70 -4.90 -18.26
CA ALA A 249 -9.65 -5.47 -17.41
C ALA A 249 -9.89 -5.16 -15.92
N LEU A 250 -10.37 -3.94 -15.62
CA LEU A 250 -10.77 -3.56 -14.26
C LEU A 250 -12.03 -4.30 -13.81
N VAL A 251 -13.04 -4.41 -14.66
CA VAL A 251 -14.29 -5.13 -14.35
C VAL A 251 -14.00 -6.59 -14.01
N ASP A 252 -13.21 -7.27 -14.85
CA ASP A 252 -12.80 -8.66 -14.66
C ASP A 252 -11.96 -8.84 -13.38
N ALA A 253 -11.07 -7.89 -13.10
CA ALA A 253 -10.27 -7.92 -11.88
C ALA A 253 -11.12 -7.74 -10.63
N LEU A 254 -12.05 -6.78 -10.62
CA LEU A 254 -12.97 -6.54 -9.50
C LEU A 254 -13.85 -7.77 -9.23
N ALA A 255 -14.34 -8.45 -10.28
CA ALA A 255 -15.14 -9.67 -10.15
C ALA A 255 -14.41 -10.83 -9.45
N ARG A 256 -13.07 -10.82 -9.45
CA ARG A 256 -12.22 -11.78 -8.72
C ARG A 256 -11.93 -11.36 -7.27
N THR A 257 -12.45 -10.22 -6.83
CA THR A 257 -12.32 -9.72 -5.46
C THR A 257 -13.67 -9.70 -4.75
N ARG A 258 -13.67 -9.28 -3.47
CA ARG A 258 -14.89 -9.00 -2.71
C ARG A 258 -15.35 -7.54 -2.83
N VAL A 259 -14.80 -6.78 -3.79
CA VAL A 259 -15.02 -5.34 -3.95
C VAL A 259 -15.90 -5.11 -5.17
N SER A 260 -17.08 -4.51 -4.98
CA SER A 260 -17.96 -4.19 -6.10
C SER A 260 -17.53 -2.89 -6.80
N ARG A 261 -17.77 -2.83 -8.10
CA ARG A 261 -17.57 -1.63 -8.92
C ARG A 261 -18.36 -0.44 -8.37
N ASP A 262 -19.59 -0.66 -7.93
CA ASP A 262 -20.44 0.40 -7.38
C ASP A 262 -19.85 1.04 -6.14
N VAL A 263 -19.12 0.28 -5.31
CA VAL A 263 -18.44 0.83 -4.14
C VAL A 263 -17.23 1.68 -4.54
N VAL A 264 -16.50 1.28 -5.59
CA VAL A 264 -15.40 2.08 -6.15
C VAL A 264 -15.95 3.38 -6.74
N ALA A 265 -17.00 3.29 -7.56
CA ALA A 265 -17.72 4.42 -8.13
C ALA A 265 -18.26 5.35 -7.03
N ALA A 266 -18.90 4.81 -6.00
CA ALA A 266 -19.42 5.58 -4.87
C ALA A 266 -18.34 6.16 -3.96
N THR A 267 -17.07 5.79 -4.11
CA THR A 267 -15.97 6.45 -3.39
C THR A 267 -15.38 7.57 -4.24
N LEU A 268 -15.22 7.33 -5.54
CA LEU A 268 -14.48 8.19 -6.47
C LEU A 268 -15.38 9.10 -7.33
N ALA A 269 -16.70 9.03 -7.21
CA ALA A 269 -17.66 9.77 -8.04
C ALA A 269 -18.91 10.42 -7.38
N PRO A 270 -19.15 10.48 -6.05
CA PRO A 270 -20.36 11.12 -5.50
C PRO A 270 -20.12 12.32 -4.55
N PRO A 271 -21.17 13.04 -4.08
CA PRO A 271 -21.14 14.49 -3.85
C PRO A 271 -20.44 14.98 -2.57
N ALA A 272 -19.75 14.12 -1.81
CA ALA A 272 -19.14 14.47 -0.52
C ALA A 272 -17.61 14.49 -0.54
N TRP A 273 -17.00 14.89 -1.66
CA TRP A 273 -15.59 15.22 -1.69
C TRP A 273 -15.33 16.48 -0.86
N SER A 274 -14.52 16.35 0.18
CA SER A 274 -14.03 17.54 0.89
C SER A 274 -12.82 18.04 0.12
N ARG A 275 -13.01 19.11 -0.66
CA ARG A 275 -11.93 19.79 -1.36
C ARG A 275 -11.25 20.78 -0.44
N TRP A 276 -9.97 21.00 -0.64
CA TRP A 276 -9.27 22.14 -0.07
C TRP A 276 -8.40 22.79 -1.14
N ASP A 277 -8.30 24.10 -1.02
CA ASP A 277 -7.28 24.92 -1.63
C ASP A 277 -6.49 25.59 -0.49
N HIS A 278 -5.22 25.94 -0.72
CA HIS A 278 -4.21 26.37 0.27
C HIS A 278 -4.57 27.63 1.13
N ALA A 279 -5.84 28.06 1.14
CA ALA A 279 -6.35 29.23 1.86
C ALA A 279 -6.35 29.09 3.39
N THR A 280 -6.39 27.86 3.93
CA THR A 280 -6.29 27.64 5.38
C THR A 280 -5.32 26.51 5.68
N LEU A 281 -4.14 26.89 6.17
CA LEU A 281 -3.15 25.95 6.67
C LEU A 281 -3.59 25.37 8.02
N PRO A 282 -3.40 24.07 8.26
CA PRO A 282 -3.61 23.46 9.58
C PRO A 282 -2.66 24.05 10.63
N ASP A 283 -3.03 23.90 11.91
CA ASP A 283 -2.17 24.29 13.03
C ASP A 283 -0.84 23.52 12.96
N PRO A 284 0.31 24.20 12.86
CA PRO A 284 1.61 23.56 12.75
C PRO A 284 2.01 22.76 14.01
N ALA A 285 1.39 23.02 15.17
CA ALA A 285 1.78 22.40 16.44
C ALA A 285 1.50 20.88 16.49
N ASP A 286 0.51 20.39 15.74
CA ASP A 286 0.06 18.99 15.76
C ASP A 286 0.29 18.25 14.43
N LEU A 287 1.33 18.60 13.68
CA LEU A 287 1.70 17.93 12.43
C LEU A 287 2.76 16.84 12.65
N ASN A 288 2.81 15.86 11.75
CA ASN A 288 3.91 14.91 11.69
C ASN A 288 5.10 15.54 10.98
N THR A 289 6.27 15.44 11.58
CA THR A 289 7.56 15.76 10.97
C THR A 289 8.48 14.56 11.13
N ASP A 290 9.55 14.47 10.34
CA ASP A 290 10.54 13.39 10.50
C ASP A 290 11.12 13.33 11.92
N LEU A 291 11.30 14.50 12.57
CA LEU A 291 11.79 14.59 13.94
C LEU A 291 10.72 14.29 15.00
N PHE A 292 9.45 14.57 14.69
CA PHE A 292 8.32 14.35 15.58
C PHE A 292 7.18 13.63 14.82
N PRO A 293 7.33 12.33 14.52
CA PRO A 293 6.27 11.54 13.90
C PRO A 293 5.21 11.20 14.95
N ARG A 294 4.33 12.16 15.23
CA ARG A 294 3.46 12.10 16.40
C ARG A 294 2.49 10.92 16.37
N ASP A 295 1.99 10.54 15.19
CA ASP A 295 1.13 9.35 15.04
C ASP A 295 1.86 8.04 15.39
N GLU A 296 3.19 8.00 15.31
CA GLU A 296 3.98 6.81 15.65
C GLU A 296 4.10 6.60 17.17
N TYR A 297 4.35 7.68 17.91
CA TYR A 297 4.74 7.59 19.33
C TYR A 297 3.68 8.06 20.33
N TYR A 298 2.75 8.91 19.93
CA TYR A 298 1.77 9.47 20.87
C TYR A 298 0.37 8.91 20.64
N LEU A 299 -0.30 8.50 21.71
CA LEU A 299 -1.69 8.05 21.75
C LEU A 299 -2.70 9.20 21.52
N ASN A 300 -2.42 10.12 20.62
CA ASN A 300 -3.17 11.36 20.44
C ASN A 300 -4.43 11.17 19.56
N GLN A 301 -5.08 10.01 19.63
CA GLN A 301 -6.39 9.76 19.03
C GLN A 301 -7.38 9.48 20.15
N PRO A 302 -8.20 10.46 20.59
CA PRO A 302 -9.25 10.23 21.59
C PRO A 302 -10.42 9.37 21.07
N GLN A 303 -10.29 8.78 19.89
CA GLN A 303 -11.30 7.99 19.20
C GLN A 303 -10.69 6.62 18.85
N ARG A 304 -10.58 5.74 19.84
CA ARG A 304 -10.66 4.30 19.62
C ARG A 304 -11.81 3.76 20.48
N PRO A 305 -12.69 2.91 19.93
CA PRO A 305 -13.57 2.08 20.75
C PRO A 305 -12.77 1.13 21.64
#